data_AF-H6QB92-F1
#
_entry.id   AF-H6QB92-F1
#
_cell.length_a   1.000
_cell.length_b   1.000
_cell.length_c   1.000
_cell.angle_alpha   90.00
_cell.angle_beta   90.00
_cell.angle_gamma   90.00
#
_symmetry.space_group_name_H-M   'P 1'
#
loop_
_entity.id
_entity.type
_entity.pdbx_description
1 polymer ?
#
loop_
_entity_poly.entity_id
_entity_poly.type
_entity_poly.pdbx_seq_one_letter_code
_entity_poly.pdbx_strand_id
1 'polypeptide(L)'
;MLIIKLFRPRAGLKPRSARKAALYLGIGTVIAIDKVGEVKSQKACLWRRHPAVGKCREVKVDIPNALDEAEGAVKALAEELDKEAPNLPRGVTLSIEAALGPAELGVDVDIYSDEEVPRALGITAEPAAVIAEPRGYIGEEPVDSFYQLAASEEAADCLRQLARELYRQAAATHLKAATYAGVRQYALSDLVAWVKASRNYALDLPNAIPLWYNPWPRQIAKDLYALAPEEYRRLAGAPGLRRALKEARAAVKEYLKKSYEVDVRRSRMGELMLLYPRRASPPAKAHEAAVEALREALGRAFRYASGEAVRKALESKGYLIWADYVDALGDALKQELTRRS
;
A
#
# COMPACT_ATOMS: atom_id res chain seq x y z
N MET A 1 9.13 -0.74 7.20
CA MET A 1 7.74 -0.62 7.67
C MET A 1 6.78 -1.30 6.70
N LEU A 2 5.62 -1.74 7.18
CA LEU A 2 4.49 -2.18 6.37
C LEU A 2 3.38 -1.15 6.56
N ILE A 3 2.84 -0.60 5.48
CA ILE A 3 1.90 0.51 5.56
C ILE A 3 0.64 0.16 4.78
N ILE A 4 -0.51 0.40 5.41
CA ILE A 4 -1.83 0.11 4.85
C ILE A 4 -2.62 1.40 4.72
N LYS A 5 -3.08 1.67 3.50
CA LYS A 5 -3.94 2.81 3.21
C LYS A 5 -5.37 2.36 2.93
N LEU A 6 -6.33 3.02 3.56
CA LEU A 6 -7.74 2.84 3.26
C LEU A 6 -8.16 3.64 2.03
N PHE A 7 -9.24 3.19 1.40
CA PHE A 7 -9.94 4.02 0.45
C PHE A 7 -10.72 5.13 1.14
N ARG A 8 -10.72 6.29 0.48
CA ARG A 8 -11.89 7.16 0.45
C ARG A 8 -12.81 6.66 -0.67
N PRO A 9 -13.89 5.90 -0.38
CA PRO A 9 -14.90 5.66 -1.40
C PRO A 9 -15.43 7.01 -1.91
N ARG A 10 -16.06 7.04 -3.09
CA ARG A 10 -16.61 8.27 -3.71
C ARG A 10 -17.50 9.11 -2.78
N ALA A 11 -18.04 8.45 -1.76
CA ALA A 11 -18.83 9.04 -0.69
C ALA A 11 -18.23 8.69 0.68
N GLY A 12 -16.90 8.64 0.87
CA GLY A 12 -16.12 8.51 2.13
C GLY A 12 -16.62 7.50 3.20
N LEU A 13 -15.75 6.64 3.73
CA LEU A 13 -16.12 5.92 4.96
C LEU A 13 -16.39 6.97 6.05
N LYS A 14 -17.53 6.86 6.75
CA LYS A 14 -17.77 7.70 7.92
C LYS A 14 -16.66 7.42 8.95
N PRO A 15 -16.22 8.40 9.76
CA PRO A 15 -15.06 8.26 10.64
C PRO A 15 -15.09 7.00 11.51
N ARG A 16 -16.25 6.67 12.10
CA ARG A 16 -16.44 5.43 12.89
C ARG A 16 -16.18 4.16 12.08
N SER A 17 -16.64 4.10 10.83
CA SER A 17 -16.41 2.94 9.95
C SER A 17 -14.98 2.88 9.42
N ALA A 18 -14.35 4.02 9.15
CA ALA A 18 -12.93 4.08 8.77
C ALA A 18 -12.04 3.55 9.90
N ARG A 19 -12.26 4.02 11.13
CA ARG A 19 -11.56 3.52 12.32
C ARG A 19 -11.80 2.04 12.58
N LYS A 20 -13.06 1.57 12.43
CA LYS A 20 -13.37 0.13 12.54
C LYS A 20 -12.58 -0.69 11.52
N ALA A 21 -12.51 -0.24 10.26
CA ALA A 21 -11.70 -0.89 9.24
C ALA A 21 -10.20 -0.86 9.57
N ALA A 22 -9.68 0.25 10.09
CA ALA A 22 -8.29 0.35 10.53
C ALA A 22 -7.97 -0.65 11.67
N LEU A 23 -8.84 -0.77 12.67
CA LEU A 23 -8.70 -1.74 13.77
C LEU A 23 -8.67 -3.18 13.25
N TYR A 24 -9.59 -3.53 12.35
CA TYR A 24 -9.55 -4.83 11.67
C TYR A 24 -8.24 -5.06 10.92
N LEU A 25 -7.73 -4.06 10.20
CA LEU A 25 -6.47 -4.21 9.46
C LEU A 25 -5.25 -4.34 10.38
N GLY A 26 -5.21 -3.61 11.49
CA GLY A 26 -4.14 -3.70 12.47
C GLY A 26 -4.12 -5.06 13.19
N ILE A 27 -5.29 -5.51 13.67
CA ILE A 27 -5.44 -6.85 14.24
C ILE A 27 -5.11 -7.93 13.19
N GLY A 28 -5.60 -7.76 11.97
CA GLY A 28 -5.30 -8.66 10.85
C GLY A 28 -3.81 -8.72 10.50
N THR A 29 -3.07 -7.64 10.70
CA THR A 29 -1.62 -7.62 10.54
C THR A 29 -0.93 -8.47 11.61
N VAL A 30 -1.36 -8.36 12.88
CA VAL A 30 -0.83 -9.21 13.96
C VAL A 30 -1.17 -10.68 13.73
N ILE A 31 -2.42 -11.00 13.37
CA ILE A 31 -2.84 -12.37 13.02
C ILE A 31 -2.02 -12.91 11.85
N ALA A 32 -1.77 -12.11 10.82
CA ALA A 32 -0.98 -12.56 9.67
C ALA A 32 0.50 -12.81 10.04
N ILE A 33 1.07 -12.03 10.95
CA ILE A 33 2.41 -12.27 11.49
C ILE A 33 2.44 -13.58 12.29
N ASP A 34 1.47 -13.79 13.17
CA ASP A 34 1.35 -15.02 13.97
C ASP A 34 1.16 -16.29 13.13
N LYS A 35 0.44 -16.20 12.00
CA LYS A 35 0.25 -17.35 11.09
C LYS A 35 1.47 -17.70 10.25
N VAL A 36 2.35 -16.73 10.01
CA VAL A 36 3.53 -16.89 9.15
C VAL A 36 4.79 -17.18 9.96
N GLY A 37 4.81 -16.74 11.22
CA GLY A 37 5.91 -16.95 12.13
C GLY A 37 5.45 -17.45 13.49
N GLU A 38 6.12 -16.99 14.54
CA GLU A 38 5.78 -17.30 15.92
C GLU A 38 5.76 -16.00 16.74
N VAL A 39 4.59 -15.63 17.27
CA VAL A 39 4.46 -14.49 18.19
C VAL A 39 4.70 -14.97 19.62
N LYS A 40 5.73 -14.44 20.27
CA LYS A 40 6.13 -14.79 21.64
C LYS A 40 5.40 -13.98 22.70
N SER A 41 5.10 -12.72 22.40
CA SER A 41 4.40 -11.84 23.34
C SER A 41 3.64 -10.75 22.60
N GLN A 42 2.62 -10.20 23.26
CA GLN A 42 1.81 -9.13 22.74
C GLN A 42 1.43 -8.15 23.86
N LYS A 43 1.48 -6.85 23.56
CA LYS A 43 0.93 -5.78 24.38
C LYS A 43 0.10 -4.84 23.51
N ALA A 44 -0.93 -4.25 24.11
CA ALA A 44 -1.73 -3.23 23.45
C ALA A 44 -1.70 -1.94 24.28
N CYS A 45 -1.41 -0.84 23.58
CA CYS A 45 -1.25 0.48 24.15
C CYS A 45 -2.23 1.44 23.48
N LEU A 46 -3.07 2.12 24.26
CA LEU A 46 -3.81 3.28 23.79
C LEU A 46 -2.99 4.54 24.02
N TRP A 47 -2.92 5.38 22.99
CA TRP A 47 -2.20 6.65 23.08
C TRP A 47 -3.08 7.83 22.66
N ARG A 48 -2.83 8.94 23.35
CA ARG A 48 -3.34 10.29 23.05
C ARG A 48 -2.13 11.14 22.71
N ARG A 49 -2.17 11.85 21.57
CA ARG A 49 -1.00 12.51 20.96
C ARG A 49 0.04 11.46 20.51
N HIS A 50 1.02 11.88 19.71
CA HIS A 50 1.97 10.97 19.04
C HIS A 50 2.49 9.86 19.98
N PRO A 51 2.53 8.57 19.55
CA PRO A 51 2.91 7.44 20.40
C PRO A 51 4.28 7.63 21.07
N ALA A 52 5.24 8.26 20.39
CA ALA A 52 6.56 8.59 20.94
C ALA A 52 6.60 9.70 22.02
N VAL A 53 5.52 10.46 22.25
CA VAL A 53 5.52 11.67 23.12
C VAL A 53 4.42 11.64 24.20
N GLY A 54 3.42 10.76 24.06
CA GLY A 54 2.27 10.69 24.96
C GLY A 54 2.40 9.62 26.05
N LYS A 55 1.63 9.79 27.15
CA LYS A 55 1.41 8.69 28.11
C LYS A 55 0.59 7.60 27.43
N CYS A 56 1.17 6.40 27.34
CA CYS A 56 0.51 5.18 26.93
C CYS A 56 -0.36 4.63 28.08
N ARG A 57 -1.58 4.20 27.77
CA ARG A 57 -2.41 3.40 28.68
C ARG A 57 -2.51 1.98 28.13
N GLU A 58 -1.92 1.03 28.85
CA GLU A 58 -2.05 -0.39 28.50
C GLU A 58 -3.52 -0.82 28.58
N VAL A 59 -3.93 -1.61 27.60
CA VAL A 59 -5.24 -2.25 27.55
C VAL A 59 -5.08 -3.71 27.21
N LYS A 60 -5.95 -4.54 27.79
CA LYS A 60 -6.01 -5.95 27.43
C LYS A 60 -6.81 -6.09 26.13
N VAL A 61 -6.22 -6.76 25.15
CA VAL A 61 -6.85 -7.09 23.87
C VAL A 61 -6.60 -8.56 23.59
N ASP A 62 -7.66 -9.36 23.60
CA ASP A 62 -7.58 -10.76 23.21
C ASP A 62 -7.69 -10.83 21.68
N ILE A 63 -6.55 -11.05 21.00
CA ILE A 63 -6.53 -11.24 19.55
C ILE A 63 -6.93 -12.68 19.22
N PRO A 64 -7.96 -12.89 18.38
CA PRO A 64 -8.38 -14.22 17.99
C PRO A 64 -7.44 -14.83 16.94
N ASN A 65 -7.61 -16.13 16.69
CA ASN A 65 -6.84 -16.87 15.68
C ASN A 65 -7.21 -16.50 14.24
N ALA A 66 -8.40 -15.95 14.00
CA ALA A 66 -8.93 -15.58 12.69
C ALA A 66 -9.59 -14.20 12.74
N LEU A 67 -9.46 -13.42 11.67
CA LEU A 67 -9.86 -12.02 11.68
C LEU A 67 -11.40 -11.82 11.68
N ASP A 68 -12.15 -12.75 11.12
CA ASP A 68 -13.62 -12.75 11.16
C ASP A 68 -14.20 -12.96 12.57
N GLU A 69 -13.40 -13.46 13.51
CA GLU A 69 -13.75 -13.58 14.93
C GLU A 69 -13.39 -12.32 15.74
N ALA A 70 -12.72 -11.33 15.13
CA ALA A 70 -12.17 -10.17 15.84
C ALA A 70 -13.18 -9.06 16.19
N GLU A 71 -14.48 -9.23 15.90
CA GLU A 71 -15.49 -8.19 16.14
C GLU A 71 -15.53 -7.75 17.63
N GLY A 72 -15.35 -8.69 18.56
CA GLY A 72 -15.29 -8.38 20.00
C GLY A 72 -14.10 -7.48 20.36
N ALA A 73 -12.90 -7.85 19.93
CA ALA A 73 -11.67 -7.08 20.16
C ALA A 73 -11.73 -5.71 19.49
N VAL A 74 -12.21 -5.64 18.24
CA VAL A 74 -12.40 -4.40 17.50
C VAL A 74 -13.39 -3.47 18.21
N LYS A 75 -14.52 -4.01 18.69
CA LYS A 75 -15.54 -3.22 19.40
C LYS A 75 -14.97 -2.65 20.70
N ALA A 76 -14.29 -3.47 21.50
CA ALA A 76 -13.68 -3.04 22.76
C ALA A 76 -12.66 -1.90 22.52
N LEU A 77 -11.75 -2.07 21.55
CA LEU A 77 -10.78 -1.02 21.20
C LEU A 77 -11.45 0.25 20.65
N ALA A 78 -12.49 0.11 19.83
CA ALA A 78 -13.23 1.24 19.30
C ALA A 78 -13.94 2.04 20.40
N GLU A 79 -14.52 1.37 21.39
CA GLU A 79 -15.15 1.98 22.56
C GLU A 79 -14.13 2.74 23.40
N GLU A 80 -12.96 2.16 23.64
CA GLU A 80 -11.88 2.87 24.33
C GLU A 80 -11.41 4.11 23.56
N LEU A 81 -11.27 4.04 22.24
CA LEU A 81 -10.94 5.19 21.39
C LEU A 81 -12.07 6.24 21.34
N ASP A 82 -13.31 5.88 21.63
CA ASP A 82 -14.45 6.80 21.65
C ASP A 82 -14.59 7.54 22.99
N LYS A 83 -13.99 7.03 24.07
CA LYS A 83 -13.84 7.77 25.34
C LYS A 83 -12.86 8.95 25.22
N GLU A 84 -12.10 8.97 24.15
CA GLU A 84 -11.11 9.98 23.85
C GLU A 84 -11.70 11.24 23.23
N ALA A 85 -11.10 12.40 23.48
CA ALA A 85 -11.51 13.64 22.85
C ALA A 85 -11.27 13.58 21.32
N PRO A 86 -12.27 13.91 20.48
CA PRO A 86 -12.19 13.73 19.02
C PRO A 86 -11.24 14.68 18.30
N ASN A 87 -10.81 15.75 18.96
CA ASN A 87 -9.96 16.79 18.41
C ASN A 87 -8.45 16.52 18.56
N LEU A 88 -8.05 15.41 19.18
CA LEU A 88 -6.64 15.05 19.36
C LEU A 88 -6.27 13.82 18.53
N PRO A 89 -5.03 13.76 17.99
CA PRO A 89 -4.47 12.53 17.46
C PRO A 89 -4.55 11.41 18.50
N ARG A 90 -5.04 10.25 18.08
CA ARG A 90 -5.23 9.08 18.94
C ARG A 90 -5.20 7.80 18.12
N GLY A 91 -4.85 6.70 18.77
CA GLY A 91 -4.73 5.40 18.15
C GLY A 91 -4.40 4.31 19.15
N VAL A 92 -4.13 3.13 18.61
CA VAL A 92 -3.71 1.93 19.35
C VAL A 92 -2.39 1.49 18.77
N THR A 93 -1.41 1.15 19.61
CA THR A 93 -0.22 0.41 19.19
C THR A 93 -0.36 -1.02 19.71
N LEU A 94 -0.23 -2.00 18.83
CA LEU A 94 -0.07 -3.41 19.19
C LEU A 94 1.40 -3.76 19.03
N SER A 95 2.10 -3.95 20.14
CA SER A 95 3.52 -4.32 20.15
C SER A 95 3.63 -5.84 20.30
N ILE A 96 4.33 -6.49 19.38
CA ILE A 96 4.56 -7.94 19.40
C ILE A 96 6.04 -8.26 19.27
N GLU A 97 6.47 -9.35 19.90
CA GLU A 97 7.76 -9.98 19.64
C GLU A 97 7.51 -11.21 18.76
N ALA A 98 8.15 -11.30 17.60
CA ALA A 98 7.89 -12.32 16.61
C ALA A 98 9.17 -12.85 15.95
N ALA A 99 9.17 -14.13 15.60
CA ALA A 99 10.16 -14.71 14.70
C ALA A 99 9.54 -14.91 13.30
N LEU A 100 10.10 -14.26 12.27
CA LEU A 100 9.67 -14.38 10.87
C LEU A 100 10.80 -14.99 10.05
N GLY A 101 10.83 -16.32 9.99
CA GLY A 101 11.93 -17.06 9.36
C GLY A 101 13.25 -16.82 10.12
N PRO A 102 14.33 -16.35 9.47
CA PRO A 102 15.58 -16.05 10.16
C PRO A 102 15.57 -14.70 10.90
N ALA A 103 14.48 -13.92 10.81
CA ALA A 103 14.37 -12.60 11.42
C ALA A 103 13.73 -12.68 12.82
N GLU A 104 14.40 -12.16 13.84
CA GLU A 104 13.83 -11.92 15.16
C GLU A 104 13.45 -10.45 15.27
N LEU A 105 12.15 -10.16 15.48
CA LEU A 105 11.59 -8.82 15.33
C LEU A 105 10.65 -8.47 16.48
N GLY A 106 10.88 -7.34 17.12
CA GLY A 106 9.81 -6.56 17.75
C GLY A 106 9.05 -5.80 16.66
N VAL A 107 7.72 -5.83 16.66
CA VAL A 107 6.89 -5.11 15.68
C VAL A 107 5.85 -4.26 16.41
N ASP A 108 5.92 -2.96 16.20
CA ASP A 108 4.90 -2.01 16.66
C ASP A 108 3.89 -1.76 15.53
N VAL A 109 2.65 -2.21 15.73
CA VAL A 109 1.54 -1.99 14.79
C VAL A 109 0.69 -0.83 15.28
N ASP A 110 0.95 0.36 14.73
CA ASP A 110 0.18 1.56 14.98
C ASP A 110 -1.09 1.60 14.13
N ILE A 111 -2.23 1.69 14.82
CA ILE A 111 -3.56 1.80 14.26
C ILE A 111 -4.09 3.20 14.55
N TYR A 112 -4.26 3.99 13.49
CA TYR A 112 -4.68 5.38 13.60
C TYR A 112 -6.20 5.51 13.59
N SER A 113 -6.74 6.35 14.46
CA SER A 113 -8.19 6.61 14.50
C SER A 113 -8.71 7.39 13.28
N ASP A 114 -7.82 8.09 12.57
CA ASP A 114 -8.04 8.76 11.30
C ASP A 114 -6.77 8.60 10.44
N GLU A 115 -6.94 8.24 9.17
CA GLU A 115 -5.83 8.02 8.24
C GLU A 115 -5.01 9.28 7.94
N GLU A 116 -5.55 10.46 8.25
CA GLU A 116 -4.87 11.73 8.09
C GLU A 116 -3.87 12.03 9.21
N VAL A 117 -4.01 11.37 10.36
CA VAL A 117 -3.16 11.63 11.53
C VAL A 117 -1.67 11.45 11.22
N PRO A 118 -1.21 10.34 10.58
CA PRO A 118 0.21 10.19 10.25
C PRO A 118 0.76 11.33 9.40
N ARG A 119 -0.01 11.77 8.40
CA ARG A 119 0.40 12.87 7.53
C ARG A 119 0.42 14.21 8.27
N ALA A 120 -0.61 14.50 9.06
CA ALA A 120 -0.72 15.73 9.84
C ALA A 120 0.39 15.84 10.90
N LEU A 121 0.87 14.70 11.42
CA LEU A 121 1.99 14.62 12.34
C LEU A 121 3.36 14.58 11.65
N GLY A 122 3.41 14.62 10.32
CA GLY A 122 4.66 14.56 9.55
C GLY A 122 5.35 13.19 9.56
N ILE A 123 4.64 12.13 9.98
CA ILE A 123 5.16 10.76 10.01
C ILE A 123 5.29 10.23 8.58
N THR A 124 4.23 10.38 7.76
CA THR A 124 4.20 9.90 6.37
C THR A 124 3.87 10.98 5.36
N ALA A 125 4.39 10.86 4.14
CA ALA A 125 4.04 11.76 3.03
C ALA A 125 2.59 11.59 2.55
N GLU A 126 2.01 10.39 2.72
CA GLU A 126 0.62 10.07 2.38
C GLU A 126 -0.21 9.67 3.61
N PRO A 127 -1.56 9.82 3.57
CA PRO A 127 -2.44 9.22 4.57
C PRO A 127 -2.24 7.70 4.69
N ALA A 128 -2.27 7.21 5.92
CA ALA A 128 -2.09 5.81 6.29
C ALA A 128 -3.01 5.46 7.47
N ALA A 129 -3.67 4.31 7.40
CA ALA A 129 -4.56 3.85 8.46
C ALA A 129 -3.85 2.96 9.49
N VAL A 130 -2.88 2.17 9.01
CA VAL A 130 -2.06 1.28 9.82
C VAL A 130 -0.60 1.41 9.37
N ILE A 131 0.32 1.48 10.33
CA ILE A 131 1.77 1.43 10.10
C ILE A 131 2.32 0.34 11.03
N ALA A 132 3.00 -0.65 10.49
CA ALA A 132 3.74 -1.64 11.26
C ALA A 132 5.25 -1.44 11.10
N GLU A 133 5.93 -1.23 12.21
CA GLU A 133 7.36 -0.90 12.27
C GLU A 133 8.11 -2.07 12.92
N PRO A 134 8.91 -2.82 12.15
CA PRO A 134 9.76 -3.86 12.73
C PRO A 134 11.04 -3.25 13.29
N ARG A 135 11.57 -3.86 14.35
CA ARG A 135 12.86 -3.57 14.97
C ARG A 135 13.47 -4.89 15.41
N GLY A 136 14.65 -5.22 14.92
CA GLY A 136 15.27 -6.47 15.29
C GLY A 136 16.45 -6.80 14.40
N TYR A 137 16.66 -8.08 14.12
CA TYR A 137 17.85 -8.56 13.41
C TYR A 137 17.55 -9.75 12.50
N ILE A 138 18.34 -9.90 11.44
CA ILE A 138 18.55 -11.15 10.71
C ILE A 138 20.02 -11.54 10.93
N GLY A 139 20.27 -12.56 11.74
CA GLY A 139 21.63 -12.82 12.21
C GLY A 139 22.20 -11.60 12.97
N GLU A 140 23.28 -11.00 12.44
CA GLU A 140 23.90 -9.79 13.01
C GLU A 140 23.42 -8.50 12.32
N GLU A 141 22.66 -8.59 11.22
CA GLU A 141 22.23 -7.42 10.46
C GLU A 141 20.95 -6.81 11.07
N PRO A 142 20.93 -5.51 11.41
CA PRO A 142 19.75 -4.88 11.96
C PRO A 142 18.63 -4.75 10.92
N VAL A 143 17.40 -4.96 11.37
CA VAL A 143 16.18 -4.78 10.59
C VAL A 143 15.34 -3.66 11.21
N ASP A 144 15.12 -2.61 10.43
CA ASP A 144 14.22 -1.48 10.73
C ASP A 144 13.01 -1.43 9.76
N SER A 145 12.97 -2.32 8.76
CA SER A 145 11.91 -2.31 7.76
C SER A 145 11.59 -3.66 7.15
N PHE A 146 10.28 -3.91 6.93
CA PHE A 146 9.81 -5.02 6.10
C PHE A 146 10.39 -5.02 4.67
N TYR A 147 10.89 -3.88 4.18
CA TYR A 147 11.62 -3.82 2.91
C TYR A 147 12.94 -4.62 2.99
N GLN A 148 13.67 -4.54 4.10
CA GLN A 148 14.92 -5.30 4.30
C GLN A 148 14.68 -6.80 4.34
N LEU A 149 13.49 -7.27 4.73
CA LEU A 149 13.15 -8.69 4.57
C LEU A 149 13.19 -9.12 3.10
N ALA A 150 12.85 -8.24 2.16
CA ALA A 150 13.01 -8.49 0.73
C ALA A 150 14.44 -8.28 0.22
N ALA A 151 15.36 -7.76 1.05
CA ALA A 151 16.77 -7.65 0.71
C ALA A 151 17.56 -8.94 1.03
N SER A 152 17.00 -9.82 1.87
CA SER A 152 17.50 -11.17 2.14
C SER A 152 16.69 -12.20 1.35
N GLU A 153 17.35 -13.15 0.69
CA GLU A 153 16.69 -14.24 -0.02
C GLU A 153 15.92 -15.15 0.96
N GLU A 154 16.52 -15.42 2.12
CA GLU A 154 15.96 -16.31 3.15
C GLU A 154 14.72 -15.71 3.82
N ALA A 155 14.73 -14.40 4.08
CA ALA A 155 13.62 -13.71 4.74
C ALA A 155 12.51 -13.25 3.78
N ALA A 156 12.78 -13.17 2.47
CA ALA A 156 11.81 -12.65 1.51
C ALA A 156 10.56 -13.54 1.37
N ASP A 157 10.69 -14.85 1.61
CA ASP A 157 9.52 -15.74 1.61
C ASP A 157 8.53 -15.37 2.71
N CYS A 158 9.02 -14.99 3.90
CA CYS A 158 8.17 -14.55 5.01
C CYS A 158 7.37 -13.31 4.64
N LEU A 159 7.97 -12.32 3.97
CA LEU A 159 7.23 -11.13 3.52
C LEU A 159 6.13 -11.50 2.51
N ARG A 160 6.41 -12.43 1.60
CA ARG A 160 5.42 -12.92 0.63
C ARG A 160 4.28 -13.66 1.33
N GLN A 161 4.59 -14.56 2.26
CA GLN A 161 3.59 -15.30 3.02
C GLN A 161 2.75 -14.34 3.88
N LEU A 162 3.38 -13.37 4.53
CA LEU A 162 2.70 -12.31 5.28
C LEU A 162 1.71 -11.54 4.40
N ALA A 163 2.14 -11.14 3.20
CA ALA A 163 1.27 -10.44 2.25
C ALA A 163 0.08 -11.30 1.79
N ARG A 164 0.30 -12.60 1.57
CA ARG A 164 -0.77 -13.56 1.21
C ARG A 164 -1.77 -13.72 2.33
N GLU A 165 -1.27 -13.90 3.55
CA GLU A 165 -2.09 -14.14 4.72
C GLU A 165 -2.89 -12.91 5.10
N LEU A 166 -2.27 -11.72 5.08
CA LEU A 166 -2.98 -10.46 5.29
C LEU A 166 -4.13 -10.27 4.29
N TYR A 167 -3.89 -10.56 3.00
CA TYR A 167 -4.95 -10.53 2.00
C TYR A 167 -6.03 -11.58 2.27
N ARG A 168 -5.65 -12.82 2.62
CA ARG A 168 -6.60 -13.91 2.92
C ARG A 168 -7.54 -13.54 4.06
N GLN A 169 -7.00 -13.02 5.15
CA GLN A 169 -7.77 -12.54 6.30
C GLN A 169 -8.70 -11.40 5.89
N ALA A 170 -8.18 -10.37 5.19
CA ALA A 170 -8.99 -9.25 4.76
C ALA A 170 -10.07 -9.60 3.72
N ALA A 171 -9.87 -10.63 2.90
CA ALA A 171 -10.85 -11.09 1.92
C ALA A 171 -11.97 -11.92 2.57
N ALA A 172 -11.67 -12.67 3.63
CA ALA A 172 -12.66 -13.46 4.37
C ALA A 172 -13.55 -12.59 5.27
N THR A 173 -12.98 -11.53 5.87
CA THR A 173 -13.72 -10.67 6.81
C THR A 173 -14.62 -9.66 6.10
N HIS A 174 -15.89 -9.64 6.49
CA HIS A 174 -16.87 -8.69 5.99
C HIS A 174 -17.32 -7.75 7.11
N LEU A 175 -17.35 -6.44 6.83
CA LEU A 175 -17.82 -5.44 7.77
C LEU A 175 -19.00 -4.64 7.23
N LYS A 176 -19.94 -4.33 8.13
CA LYS A 176 -20.98 -3.33 7.89
C LYS A 176 -20.37 -1.94 8.07
N ALA A 177 -20.19 -1.22 6.96
CA ALA A 177 -19.60 0.11 6.95
C ALA A 177 -20.57 1.16 6.43
N ALA A 178 -20.59 2.30 7.13
CA ALA A 178 -21.34 3.48 6.75
C ALA A 178 -20.50 4.38 5.83
N THR A 179 -21.10 4.79 4.73
CA THR A 179 -20.58 5.82 3.83
C THR A 179 -21.54 7.01 3.80
N TYR A 180 -21.16 8.12 3.19
CA TYR A 180 -22.07 9.23 2.87
C TYR A 180 -23.16 8.83 1.85
N ALA A 181 -23.04 7.68 1.18
CA ALA A 181 -24.06 7.12 0.28
C ALA A 181 -24.94 6.04 0.95
N GLY A 182 -24.78 5.81 2.26
CA GLY A 182 -25.53 4.81 3.02
C GLY A 182 -24.68 3.69 3.61
N VAL A 183 -25.34 2.76 4.28
CA VAL A 183 -24.71 1.64 5.00
C VAL A 183 -24.77 0.38 4.17
N ARG A 184 -23.63 -0.29 3.97
CA ARG A 184 -23.54 -1.55 3.21
C ARG A 184 -22.52 -2.49 3.85
N GLN A 185 -22.60 -3.76 3.48
CA GLN A 185 -21.55 -4.74 3.79
C GLN A 185 -20.45 -4.66 2.72
N TYR A 186 -19.19 -4.72 3.17
CA TYR A 186 -17.99 -4.71 2.34
C TYR A 186 -17.06 -5.81 2.83
N ALA A 187 -16.40 -6.53 1.92
CA ALA A 187 -15.20 -7.25 2.28
C ALA A 187 -14.14 -6.24 2.74
N LEU A 188 -13.36 -6.55 3.76
CA LEU A 188 -12.33 -5.64 4.27
C LEU A 188 -11.32 -5.30 3.16
N SER A 189 -11.02 -6.26 2.29
CA SER A 189 -10.19 -6.05 1.10
C SER A 189 -10.70 -5.01 0.12
N ASP A 190 -12.01 -4.79 0.03
CA ASP A 190 -12.56 -3.73 -0.82
C ASP A 190 -12.29 -2.33 -0.24
N LEU A 191 -11.97 -2.23 1.06
CA LEU A 191 -11.70 -0.96 1.73
C LEU A 191 -10.22 -0.59 1.74
N VAL A 192 -9.32 -1.49 1.37
CA VAL A 192 -7.87 -1.23 1.28
C VAL A 192 -7.52 -0.69 -0.09
N ALA A 193 -6.91 0.50 -0.14
CA ALA A 193 -6.44 1.13 -1.37
C ALA A 193 -5.09 0.56 -1.81
N TRP A 194 -4.15 0.41 -0.89
CA TRP A 194 -2.88 -0.28 -1.13
C TRP A 194 -2.23 -0.75 0.17
N VAL A 195 -1.33 -1.73 0.03
CA VAL A 195 -0.38 -2.16 1.06
C VAL A 195 1.03 -2.11 0.46
N LYS A 196 1.97 -1.50 1.18
CA LYS A 196 3.37 -1.34 0.74
C LYS A 196 4.32 -1.73 1.87
N ALA A 197 5.36 -2.50 1.55
CA ALA A 197 6.54 -2.66 2.41
C ALA A 197 7.55 -1.57 2.02
N SER A 198 7.86 -0.68 2.96
CA SER A 198 8.64 0.54 2.69
C SER A 198 9.91 0.60 3.52
N ARG A 199 10.99 1.09 2.91
CA ARG A 199 12.28 1.40 3.56
C ARG A 199 12.17 2.67 4.40
N ASN A 200 11.39 3.66 3.95
CA ASN A 200 11.20 4.94 4.63
C ASN A 200 9.75 5.43 4.47
N TYR A 201 9.44 6.62 4.99
CA TYR A 201 8.08 7.17 4.97
C TYR A 201 7.70 7.93 3.67
N ALA A 202 8.53 7.87 2.62
CA ALA A 202 8.26 8.52 1.32
C ALA A 202 7.20 7.76 0.49
N LEU A 203 7.22 6.42 0.57
CA LEU A 203 6.22 5.49 0.01
C LEU A 203 6.11 5.43 -1.53
N ASP A 204 7.01 6.11 -2.23
CA ASP A 204 7.16 6.01 -3.68
C ASP A 204 7.83 4.69 -4.09
N LEU A 205 7.64 4.27 -5.34
CA LEU A 205 8.15 2.98 -5.83
C LEU A 205 9.65 2.72 -5.59
N PRO A 206 10.55 3.71 -5.69
CA PRO A 206 11.97 3.48 -5.36
C PRO A 206 12.20 3.06 -3.91
N ASN A 207 11.37 3.54 -2.98
CA ASN A 207 11.52 3.30 -1.55
C ASN A 207 10.54 2.26 -1.00
N ALA A 208 9.61 1.76 -1.82
CA ALA A 208 8.55 0.87 -1.38
C ALA A 208 8.24 -0.24 -2.39
N ILE A 209 8.14 -1.46 -1.89
CA ILE A 209 7.67 -2.64 -2.62
C ILE A 209 6.14 -2.71 -2.44
N PRO A 210 5.35 -2.55 -3.51
CA PRO A 210 3.92 -2.75 -3.44
C PRO A 210 3.58 -4.22 -3.28
N LEU A 211 2.64 -4.50 -2.37
CA LEU A 211 2.11 -5.84 -2.12
C LEU A 211 0.67 -5.97 -2.61
N TRP A 212 -0.04 -4.85 -2.66
CA TRP A 212 -1.47 -4.78 -2.98
C TRP A 212 -1.80 -3.41 -3.57
N TYR A 213 -2.47 -3.39 -4.72
CA TYR A 213 -3.20 -2.20 -5.20
C TYR A 213 -4.68 -2.45 -5.49
N ASN A 214 -5.53 -1.49 -5.10
CA ASN A 214 -6.95 -1.49 -5.40
C ASN A 214 -7.47 -0.05 -5.73
N PRO A 215 -8.29 0.14 -6.80
CA PRO A 215 -8.14 -0.63 -8.01
C PRO A 215 -6.75 -0.31 -8.57
N TRP A 216 -6.05 -1.34 -9.03
CA TRP A 216 -4.65 -1.21 -9.38
C TRP A 216 -4.34 -0.12 -10.42
N PRO A 217 -5.16 0.14 -11.46
CA PRO A 217 -4.82 1.18 -12.44
C PRO A 217 -4.79 2.57 -11.79
N ARG A 218 -5.63 2.81 -10.78
CA ARG A 218 -5.65 4.11 -10.12
C ARG A 218 -4.41 4.33 -9.26
N GLN A 219 -3.95 3.31 -8.55
CA GLN A 219 -2.80 3.45 -7.65
C GLN A 219 -1.50 3.44 -8.44
N ILE A 220 -1.36 2.57 -9.43
CA ILE A 220 -0.19 2.56 -10.32
C ILE A 220 -0.05 3.89 -11.06
N ALA A 221 -1.15 4.51 -11.52
CA ALA A 221 -1.05 5.83 -12.16
C ALA A 221 -0.46 6.91 -11.24
N LYS A 222 -0.67 6.83 -9.92
CA LYS A 222 -0.05 7.75 -8.96
C LYS A 222 1.44 7.47 -8.81
N ASP A 223 1.81 6.20 -8.73
CA ASP A 223 3.21 5.81 -8.65
C ASP A 223 3.98 6.17 -9.93
N LEU A 224 3.38 5.98 -11.11
CA LEU A 224 3.92 6.47 -12.38
C LEU A 224 4.04 7.99 -12.41
N TYR A 225 3.10 8.71 -11.82
CA TYR A 225 3.18 10.18 -11.71
C TYR A 225 4.37 10.61 -10.85
N ALA A 226 4.64 9.91 -9.75
CA ALA A 226 5.82 10.16 -8.91
C ALA A 226 7.13 9.82 -9.65
N LEU A 227 7.13 8.80 -10.52
CA LEU A 227 8.29 8.42 -11.33
C LEU A 227 8.49 9.29 -12.58
N ALA A 228 7.47 10.02 -13.03
CA ALA A 228 7.56 10.82 -14.25
C ALA A 228 8.65 11.90 -14.14
N PRO A 229 9.41 12.17 -15.23
CA PRO A 229 10.40 13.23 -15.25
C PRO A 229 9.78 14.58 -14.88
N GLU A 230 10.45 15.37 -14.04
CA GLU A 230 9.91 16.60 -13.47
C GLU A 230 9.42 17.58 -14.56
N GLU A 231 10.20 17.71 -15.64
CA GLU A 231 9.91 18.56 -16.80
C GLU A 231 8.58 18.24 -17.48
N TYR A 232 8.19 16.95 -17.52
CA TYR A 232 7.01 16.48 -18.28
C TYR A 232 5.83 16.08 -17.39
N ARG A 233 6.08 15.87 -16.10
CA ARG A 233 5.08 15.37 -15.13
C ARG A 233 3.79 16.20 -15.14
N ARG A 234 3.90 17.53 -15.28
CA ARG A 234 2.77 18.46 -15.30
C ARG A 234 1.96 18.44 -16.61
N LEU A 235 2.54 18.01 -17.72
CA LEU A 235 1.88 18.01 -19.04
C LEU A 235 0.71 17.01 -19.09
N ALA A 236 0.94 15.79 -18.59
CA ALA A 236 -0.12 14.79 -18.48
C ALA A 236 -0.90 14.95 -17.17
N GLY A 237 -0.21 15.27 -16.07
CA GLY A 237 -0.81 15.22 -14.74
C GLY A 237 -1.24 13.79 -14.33
N ALA A 238 -1.71 13.64 -13.10
CA ALA A 238 -2.26 12.37 -12.62
C ALA A 238 -3.49 11.88 -13.45
N PRO A 239 -4.41 12.77 -13.91
CA PRO A 239 -5.52 12.35 -14.77
C PRO A 239 -5.06 11.82 -16.13
N GLY A 240 -4.06 12.47 -16.75
CA GLY A 240 -3.51 12.04 -18.04
C GLY A 240 -2.81 10.70 -17.93
N LEU A 241 -1.95 10.49 -16.92
CA LEU A 241 -1.31 9.19 -16.71
C LEU A 241 -2.32 8.07 -16.43
N ARG A 242 -3.41 8.37 -15.73
CA ARG A 242 -4.50 7.39 -15.55
C ARG A 242 -5.17 7.02 -16.87
N ARG A 243 -5.33 7.97 -17.79
CA ARG A 243 -5.87 7.72 -19.13
C ARG A 243 -4.86 6.96 -19.99
N ALA A 244 -3.60 7.40 -20.05
CA ALA A 244 -2.52 6.69 -20.76
C ALA A 244 -2.35 5.25 -20.29
N LEU A 245 -2.50 5.00 -18.98
CA LEU A 245 -2.44 3.66 -18.40
C LEU A 245 -3.59 2.75 -18.86
N LYS A 246 -4.74 3.29 -19.31
CA LYS A 246 -5.81 2.45 -19.89
C LYS A 246 -5.32 1.76 -21.16
N GLU A 247 -4.55 2.46 -21.98
CA GLU A 247 -3.98 1.92 -23.23
C GLU A 247 -2.79 1.00 -22.96
N ALA A 248 -1.91 1.39 -22.04
CA ALA A 248 -0.73 0.60 -21.66
C ALA A 248 -1.02 -0.53 -20.66
N ARG A 249 -2.29 -0.75 -20.31
CA ARG A 249 -2.71 -1.55 -19.17
C ARG A 249 -2.17 -2.98 -19.19
N ALA A 250 -2.31 -3.66 -20.34
CA ALA A 250 -1.84 -5.03 -20.51
C ALA A 250 -0.31 -5.10 -20.43
N ALA A 251 0.38 -4.15 -21.09
CA ALA A 251 1.84 -4.08 -21.08
C ALA A 251 2.41 -3.84 -19.68
N VAL A 252 1.78 -2.98 -18.87
CA VAL A 252 2.16 -2.77 -17.47
C VAL A 252 1.98 -4.04 -16.65
N LYS A 253 0.88 -4.77 -16.83
CA LYS A 253 0.67 -6.05 -16.13
C LYS A 253 1.74 -7.06 -16.49
N GLU A 254 2.05 -7.24 -17.77
CA GLU A 254 3.12 -8.15 -18.21
C GLU A 254 4.50 -7.70 -17.73
N TYR A 255 4.76 -6.39 -17.71
CA TYR A 255 6.00 -5.83 -17.18
C TYR A 255 6.19 -6.18 -15.70
N LEU A 256 5.17 -5.97 -14.87
CA LEU A 256 5.22 -6.27 -13.43
C LEU A 256 5.45 -7.75 -13.16
N LYS A 257 4.97 -8.65 -14.02
CA LYS A 257 5.21 -10.08 -13.88
C LYS A 257 6.69 -10.46 -13.91
N LYS A 258 7.61 -9.60 -14.35
CA LYS A 258 9.04 -9.93 -14.33
C LYS A 258 9.62 -9.96 -12.92
N SER A 259 9.23 -9.01 -12.08
CA SER A 259 9.72 -8.88 -10.71
C SER A 259 8.74 -9.43 -9.68
N TYR A 260 7.48 -9.62 -10.07
CA TYR A 260 6.40 -10.03 -9.18
C TYR A 260 5.67 -11.28 -9.65
N GLU A 261 5.21 -12.08 -8.70
CA GLU A 261 4.08 -12.96 -8.91
C GLU A 261 2.81 -12.09 -8.80
N VAL A 262 2.09 -11.99 -9.91
CA VAL A 262 0.96 -11.07 -10.05
C VAL A 262 -0.34 -11.85 -10.05
N ASP A 263 -1.19 -11.61 -9.07
CA ASP A 263 -2.57 -12.12 -9.03
C ASP A 263 -3.54 -10.95 -9.21
N VAL A 264 -4.51 -11.10 -10.12
CA VAL A 264 -5.51 -10.07 -10.42
C VAL A 264 -6.89 -10.61 -10.15
N ARG A 265 -7.63 -9.91 -9.29
CA ARG A 265 -8.96 -10.32 -8.82
C ARG A 265 -9.98 -9.22 -9.03
N ARG A 266 -11.25 -9.61 -9.08
CA ARG A 266 -12.36 -8.65 -9.06
C ARG A 266 -12.54 -8.13 -7.63
N SER A 267 -12.74 -6.83 -7.49
CA SER A 267 -13.09 -6.15 -6.26
C SER A 267 -14.30 -5.25 -6.54
N ARG A 268 -15.06 -4.91 -5.50
CA ARG A 268 -16.12 -3.91 -5.63
C ARG A 268 -15.61 -2.55 -6.11
N MET A 269 -14.33 -2.25 -5.87
CA MET A 269 -13.70 -0.99 -6.25
C MET A 269 -13.07 -0.99 -7.66
N GLY A 270 -13.10 -2.13 -8.35
CA GLY A 270 -12.51 -2.35 -9.67
C GLY A 270 -11.68 -3.63 -9.68
N GLU A 271 -10.46 -3.56 -10.21
CA GLU A 271 -9.56 -4.72 -10.23
C GLU A 271 -8.48 -4.57 -9.17
N LEU A 272 -8.44 -5.55 -8.29
CA LEU A 272 -7.42 -5.76 -7.29
C LEU A 272 -6.20 -6.40 -7.96
N MET A 273 -5.00 -5.91 -7.66
CA MET A 273 -3.74 -6.55 -8.03
C MET A 273 -2.93 -6.82 -6.78
N LEU A 274 -2.56 -8.08 -6.58
CA LEU A 274 -1.65 -8.54 -5.55
C LEU A 274 -0.28 -8.75 -6.20
N LEU A 275 0.76 -8.25 -5.54
CA LEU A 275 2.12 -8.19 -6.06
C LEU A 275 3.03 -8.84 -5.04
N TYR A 276 3.35 -10.11 -5.25
CA TYR A 276 4.27 -10.81 -4.37
C TYR A 276 5.66 -10.76 -4.98
N PRO A 277 6.70 -10.31 -4.25
CA PRO A 277 8.07 -10.37 -4.76
C PRO A 277 8.41 -11.79 -5.23
N ARG A 278 8.96 -11.93 -6.44
CA ARG A 278 9.41 -13.24 -6.94
C ARG A 278 10.63 -13.69 -6.15
N ARG A 279 10.82 -15.02 -6.09
CA ARG A 279 12.09 -15.62 -5.67
C ARG A 279 13.17 -15.22 -6.68
N ALA A 280 13.95 -14.21 -6.32
CA ALA A 280 15.14 -13.73 -7.01
C ALA A 280 16.18 -13.40 -5.93
N SER A 281 17.47 -13.44 -6.24
CA SER A 281 18.51 -13.24 -5.22
C SER A 281 19.19 -11.88 -5.40
N PRO A 282 18.86 -10.84 -4.61
CA PRO A 282 17.71 -10.67 -3.70
C PRO A 282 16.49 -9.98 -4.35
N PRO A 283 15.26 -10.17 -3.84
CA PRO A 283 14.05 -9.62 -4.49
C PRO A 283 13.98 -8.08 -4.52
N ALA A 284 14.52 -7.40 -3.50
CA ALA A 284 14.59 -5.95 -3.46
C ALA A 284 15.40 -5.37 -4.63
N LYS A 285 16.53 -5.98 -4.99
CA LYS A 285 17.34 -5.54 -6.15
C LYS A 285 16.57 -5.74 -7.47
N ALA A 286 15.82 -6.83 -7.59
CA ALA A 286 14.96 -7.07 -8.76
C ALA A 286 13.81 -6.05 -8.87
N HIS A 287 13.28 -5.58 -7.73
CA HIS A 287 12.34 -4.47 -7.69
C HIS A 287 13.00 -3.15 -8.09
N GLU A 288 14.13 -2.78 -7.47
CA GLU A 288 14.86 -1.55 -7.77
C GLU A 288 15.21 -1.46 -9.27
N ALA A 289 15.75 -2.53 -9.85
CA ALA A 289 16.05 -2.60 -11.28
C ALA A 289 14.79 -2.42 -12.17
N ALA A 290 13.66 -3.01 -11.77
CA ALA A 290 12.41 -2.85 -12.50
C ALA A 290 11.80 -1.44 -12.35
N VAL A 291 11.99 -0.78 -11.21
CA VAL A 291 11.56 0.62 -11.04
C VAL A 291 12.41 1.55 -11.92
N GLU A 292 13.72 1.35 -11.96
CA GLU A 292 14.59 2.16 -12.83
C GLU A 292 14.27 1.96 -14.31
N ALA A 293 14.13 0.70 -14.77
CA ALA A 293 13.74 0.43 -16.14
C ALA A 293 12.35 1.00 -16.50
N LEU A 294 11.41 1.05 -15.53
CA LEU A 294 10.10 1.69 -15.71
C LEU A 294 10.22 3.21 -15.80
N ARG A 295 11.05 3.82 -14.96
CA ARG A 295 11.34 5.27 -15.00
C ARG A 295 11.93 5.66 -16.35
N GLU A 296 12.89 4.89 -16.87
CA GLU A 296 13.47 5.11 -18.19
C GLU A 296 12.44 4.98 -19.33
N ALA A 297 11.63 3.92 -19.30
CA ALA A 297 10.58 3.69 -20.29
C ALA A 297 9.57 4.84 -20.29
N LEU A 298 9.17 5.30 -19.11
CA LEU A 298 8.29 6.44 -18.94
C LEU A 298 8.94 7.72 -19.48
N GLY A 299 10.23 7.95 -19.21
CA GLY A 299 10.99 9.09 -19.75
C GLY A 299 11.07 9.10 -21.28
N ARG A 300 11.29 7.94 -21.90
CA ARG A 300 11.26 7.81 -23.38
C ARG A 300 9.86 8.02 -23.94
N ALA A 301 8.84 7.49 -23.28
CA ALA A 301 7.45 7.69 -23.69
C ALA A 301 7.04 9.18 -23.63
N PHE A 302 7.41 9.89 -22.57
CA PHE A 302 7.19 11.34 -22.46
C PHE A 302 7.91 12.12 -23.56
N ARG A 303 9.21 11.84 -23.80
CA ARG A 303 9.96 12.53 -24.87
C ARG A 303 9.35 12.30 -26.25
N TYR A 304 8.90 11.08 -26.54
CA TYR A 304 8.20 10.80 -27.79
C TYR A 304 6.87 11.55 -27.89
N ALA A 305 6.05 11.51 -26.83
CA ALA A 305 4.74 12.15 -26.79
C ALA A 305 4.84 13.67 -26.90
N SER A 306 5.83 14.30 -26.26
CA SER A 306 6.05 15.75 -26.26
C SER A 306 6.80 16.27 -27.50
N GLY A 307 7.48 15.40 -28.25
CA GLY A 307 8.24 15.76 -29.44
C GLY A 307 7.55 15.27 -30.71
N GLU A 308 7.87 14.03 -31.11
CA GLU A 308 7.47 13.47 -32.39
C GLU A 308 5.96 13.35 -32.56
N ALA A 309 5.22 12.99 -31.51
CA ALA A 309 3.76 12.92 -31.58
C ALA A 309 3.11 14.31 -31.72
N VAL A 310 3.63 15.33 -31.02
CA VAL A 310 3.18 16.72 -31.17
C VAL A 310 3.44 17.20 -32.60
N ARG A 311 4.64 16.97 -33.12
CA ARG A 311 5.02 17.35 -34.50
C ARG A 311 4.07 16.74 -35.52
N LYS A 312 3.81 15.43 -35.44
CA LYS A 312 2.86 14.73 -36.33
C LYS A 312 1.44 15.28 -36.23
N ALA A 313 0.97 15.62 -35.02
CA ALA A 313 -0.36 16.19 -34.83
C ALA A 313 -0.47 17.59 -35.46
N LEU A 314 0.54 18.44 -35.28
CA LEU A 314 0.59 19.77 -35.89
C LEU A 314 0.68 19.70 -37.42
N GLU A 315 1.49 18.79 -37.97
CA GLU A 315 1.62 18.58 -39.43
C GLU A 315 0.33 18.04 -40.07
N SER A 316 -0.37 17.13 -39.39
CA SER A 316 -1.56 16.45 -39.95
C SER A 316 -2.89 17.18 -39.70
N LYS A 317 -3.05 17.79 -38.51
CA LYS A 317 -4.31 18.43 -38.09
C LYS A 317 -4.21 19.95 -37.98
N GLY A 318 -2.99 20.51 -37.91
CA GLY A 318 -2.77 21.94 -37.64
C GLY A 318 -2.92 22.36 -36.17
N TYR A 319 -3.28 21.44 -35.27
CA TYR A 319 -3.43 21.70 -33.84
C TYR A 319 -3.18 20.44 -33.00
N LEU A 320 -2.90 20.62 -31.71
CA LEU A 320 -2.76 19.53 -30.72
C LEU A 320 -3.76 19.75 -29.59
N ILE A 321 -4.57 18.73 -29.28
CA ILE A 321 -5.37 18.71 -28.05
C ILE A 321 -4.72 17.82 -27.00
N TRP A 322 -4.99 18.10 -25.73
CA TRP A 322 -4.46 17.32 -24.60
C TRP A 322 -4.76 15.83 -24.69
N ALA A 323 -5.93 15.45 -25.24
CA ALA A 323 -6.29 14.06 -25.47
C ALA A 323 -5.33 13.35 -26.45
N ASP A 324 -4.98 14.00 -27.56
CA ASP A 324 -4.04 13.46 -28.56
C ASP A 324 -2.66 13.19 -27.93
N TYR A 325 -2.19 14.14 -27.09
CA TYR A 325 -0.94 13.99 -26.36
C TYR A 325 -0.97 12.81 -25.37
N VAL A 326 -2.05 12.67 -24.59
CA VAL A 326 -2.18 11.60 -23.60
C VAL A 326 -2.32 10.22 -24.25
N ASP A 327 -3.02 10.13 -25.37
CA ASP A 327 -3.18 8.89 -26.12
C ASP A 327 -1.82 8.48 -26.73
N ALA A 328 -1.07 9.43 -27.31
CA ALA A 328 0.29 9.19 -27.78
C ALA A 328 1.25 8.74 -26.66
N LEU A 329 1.12 9.31 -25.46
CA LEU A 329 1.87 8.87 -24.28
C LEU A 329 1.52 7.43 -23.89
N GLY A 330 0.23 7.07 -23.92
CA GLY A 330 -0.24 5.71 -23.65
C GLY A 330 0.34 4.68 -24.63
N ASP A 331 0.28 5.00 -25.92
CA ASP A 331 0.85 4.15 -26.97
C ASP A 331 2.36 4.00 -26.87
N ALA A 332 3.08 5.11 -26.64
CA ALA A 332 4.52 5.08 -26.47
C ALA A 332 4.92 4.26 -25.24
N LEU A 333 4.22 4.44 -24.11
CA LEU A 333 4.47 3.65 -22.90
C LEU A 333 4.20 2.16 -23.15
N LYS A 334 3.11 1.82 -23.84
CA LYS A 334 2.80 0.44 -24.22
C LYS A 334 3.92 -0.17 -25.06
N GLN A 335 4.41 0.55 -26.08
CA GLN A 335 5.50 0.09 -26.94
C GLN A 335 6.80 -0.12 -26.16
N GLU A 336 7.18 0.84 -25.32
CA GLU A 336 8.42 0.78 -24.52
C GLU A 336 8.41 -0.38 -23.52
N LEU A 337 7.26 -0.65 -22.89
CA LEU A 337 7.13 -1.78 -21.99
C LEU A 337 7.13 -3.11 -22.74
N THR A 338 6.45 -3.18 -23.89
CA THR A 338 6.39 -4.41 -24.70
C THR A 338 7.74 -4.78 -25.32
N ARG A 339 8.55 -3.81 -25.77
CA ARG A 339 9.92 -4.08 -26.28
C ARG A 339 10.82 -4.71 -25.24
N ARG A 340 10.57 -4.41 -23.97
CA ARG A 340 11.35 -4.92 -22.85
C ARG A 340 10.79 -6.23 -22.32
N SER A 341 9.50 -6.53 -22.55
CA SER A 341 8.74 -7.74 -22.15
C SER A 341 9.29 -9.02 -22.72
#